data_AF-A0A925E6R6-F1
#
_entry.id   AF-A0A925E6R6-F1
#
_cell.length_a   1.000
_cell.length_b   1.000
_cell.length_c   1.000
_cell.angle_alpha   90.00
_cell.angle_beta   90.00
_cell.angle_gamma   90.00
#
_symmetry.space_group_name_H-M   'P 1'
#
loop_
_entity.id
_entity.type
_entity.pdbx_description
1 polymer ?
#
loop_
_entity_poly.entity_id
_entity_poly.type
_entity_poly.pdbx_seq_one_letter_code
_entity_poly.pdbx_strand_id
1 'polypeptide(L)'
;MAQGRITQVSTIIKAPREVVYRAFLDPQAVASWLSPDGMKGHVDILEPRVGGKLRMSLTYLDHKDRPRGKTSSDVDTSEGTFVELIPNEKIV
;
A
#
# COMPACT_ATOMS: atom_id res chain seq x y z
N MET A 1 11.67 18.40 -20.88
CA MET A 1 11.22 17.07 -20.41
C MET A 1 11.64 16.94 -18.95
N ALA A 2 10.71 16.93 -18.00
CA ALA A 2 11.08 16.77 -16.58
C ALA A 2 11.50 15.32 -16.34
N GLN A 3 12.74 15.10 -15.91
CA GLN A 3 13.23 13.77 -15.51
C GLN A 3 12.40 13.28 -14.32
N GLY A 4 11.70 12.16 -14.47
CA GLY A 4 10.93 11.56 -13.37
C GLY A 4 11.85 11.25 -12.19
N ARG A 5 11.43 11.59 -10.98
CA ARG A 5 12.16 11.17 -9.76
C ARG A 5 11.93 9.68 -9.55
N ILE A 6 13.02 8.94 -9.36
CA ILE A 6 13.00 7.51 -9.04
C ILE A 6 13.45 7.36 -7.59
N THR A 7 12.72 6.56 -6.82
CA THR A 7 13.07 6.19 -5.44
C THR A 7 13.28 4.68 -5.38
N GLN A 8 14.39 4.25 -4.78
CA GLN A 8 14.69 2.83 -4.57
C GLN A 8 14.93 2.58 -3.07
N VAL A 9 14.27 1.57 -2.52
CA VAL A 9 14.41 1.13 -1.12
C VAL A 9 14.62 -0.39 -1.11
N SER A 10 15.51 -0.87 -0.25
CA SER A 10 15.78 -2.30 -0.07
C SER A 10 16.00 -2.64 1.40
N THR A 11 15.50 -3.79 1.82
CA THR A 11 15.75 -4.34 3.16
C THR A 11 15.82 -5.87 3.11
N ILE A 12 16.40 -6.49 4.13
CA ILE A 12 16.47 -7.95 4.27
C ILE A 12 15.38 -8.40 5.23
N ILE A 13 14.47 -9.24 4.75
CA ILE A 13 13.42 -9.85 5.56
C ILE A 13 13.77 -11.33 5.78
N LYS A 14 13.88 -11.75 7.04
CA LYS A 14 14.15 -13.15 7.41
C LYS A 14 12.87 -13.99 7.36
N ALA A 15 12.31 -14.16 6.16
CA ALA A 15 11.12 -14.98 5.92
C ALA A 15 11.20 -15.67 4.56
N PRO A 16 10.49 -16.80 4.35
CA PRO A 16 10.33 -17.39 3.03
C PRO A 16 9.73 -16.39 2.05
N ARG A 17 10.22 -16.38 0.80
CA ARG A 17 9.74 -15.49 -0.28
C ARG A 17 8.23 -15.55 -0.48
N GLU A 18 7.63 -16.73 -0.29
CA GLU A 18 6.19 -16.93 -0.43
C GLU A 18 5.37 -16.19 0.63
N VAL A 19 5.90 -16.07 1.84
CA VAL A 19 5.24 -15.34 2.94
C VAL A 19 5.29 -13.85 2.65
N VAL A 20 6.45 -13.35 2.21
CA VAL A 20 6.62 -11.94 1.82
C VAL A 20 5.69 -11.61 0.66
N TYR A 21 5.67 -12.43 -0.39
CA TYR A 21 4.81 -12.22 -1.56
C TYR A 21 3.32 -12.20 -1.20
N ARG A 22 2.87 -13.17 -0.38
CA ARG A 22 1.48 -13.21 0.11
C ARG A 22 1.11 -11.98 0.95
N ALA A 23 2.05 -11.38 1.69
CA ALA A 23 1.78 -10.18 2.48
C ALA A 23 1.41 -8.94 1.65
N PHE A 24 1.71 -8.92 0.35
CA PHE A 24 1.26 -7.87 -0.58
C PHE A 24 -0.09 -8.18 -1.24
N LEU A 25 -0.55 -9.43 -1.17
CA LEU A 25 -1.76 -9.91 -1.84
C LEU A 25 -2.87 -10.34 -0.87
N ASP A 26 -2.62 -10.24 0.43
CA ASP A 26 -3.59 -10.45 1.49
C ASP A 26 -4.08 -9.09 2.02
N PRO A 27 -5.39 -8.80 1.99
CA PRO A 27 -5.91 -7.50 2.36
C PRO A 27 -5.69 -7.15 3.84
N GLN A 28 -5.68 -8.15 4.73
CA GLN A 28 -5.43 -7.93 6.15
C GLN A 28 -3.96 -7.63 6.42
N ALA A 29 -3.06 -8.36 5.75
CA ALA A 29 -1.63 -8.09 5.82
C ALA A 29 -1.32 -6.68 5.30
N VAL A 30 -1.79 -6.34 4.09
CA VAL A 30 -1.58 -5.00 3.50
C VAL A 30 -2.09 -3.90 4.42
N ALA A 31 -3.31 -4.03 4.96
CA ALA A 31 -3.84 -3.05 5.90
C ALA A 31 -3.01 -2.90 7.17
N SER A 32 -2.32 -3.97 7.61
CA SER A 32 -1.52 -3.96 8.83
C SER A 32 -0.12 -3.39 8.65
N TRP A 33 0.60 -3.72 7.56
CA TRP A 33 2.00 -3.34 7.42
C TRP A 33 2.21 -2.09 6.58
N LEU A 34 1.30 -1.79 5.63
CA LEU A 34 1.44 -0.65 4.73
C LEU A 34 0.96 0.65 5.37
N SER A 35 0.14 0.56 6.42
CA SER A 35 -0.30 1.72 7.17
C SER A 35 0.85 2.37 7.95
N PRO A 36 1.09 3.67 7.75
CA PRO A 36 2.03 4.41 8.58
C PRO A 36 1.56 4.49 10.03
N ASP A 37 2.50 4.70 10.94
CA ASP A 37 2.19 5.00 12.34
C ASP A 37 1.25 6.22 12.44
N GLY A 38 0.27 6.15 13.35
CA GLY A 38 -0.76 7.20 13.52
C GLY A 38 -1.93 7.11 12.53
N MET A 39 -1.91 6.13 11.62
CA MET A 39 -2.99 5.90 10.65
C MET A 39 -3.57 4.49 10.76
N LYS A 40 -4.85 4.33 10.39
CA LYS A 40 -5.50 3.04 10.22
C LYS A 40 -5.76 2.77 8.75
N GLY A 41 -5.28 1.64 8.25
CA GLY A 41 -5.53 1.16 6.90
C GLY A 41 -6.83 0.38 6.78
N HIS A 42 -7.48 0.54 5.64
CA HIS A 42 -8.57 -0.29 5.18
C HIS A 42 -8.38 -0.59 3.69
N VAL A 43 -8.36 -1.86 3.33
CA VAL A 43 -8.30 -2.28 1.93
C VAL A 43 -9.73 -2.45 1.43
N ASP A 44 -10.17 -1.52 0.59
CA ASP A 44 -11.51 -1.51 -0.01
C ASP A 44 -11.64 -2.56 -1.11
N ILE A 45 -10.58 -2.72 -1.93
CA ILE A 45 -10.54 -3.65 -3.07
C ILE A 45 -9.14 -4.26 -3.15
N LEU A 46 -9.06 -5.58 -3.31
CA LEU A 46 -7.81 -6.27 -3.67
C LEU A 46 -8.15 -7.46 -4.58
N GLU A 47 -7.77 -7.35 -5.85
CA GLU A 47 -7.89 -8.41 -6.84
C GLU A 47 -6.50 -8.84 -7.30
N PRO A 48 -5.91 -9.91 -6.73
CA PRO A 48 -4.50 -10.26 -6.95
C PRO A 48 -4.31 -11.02 -8.27
N ARG A 49 -4.60 -10.35 -9.38
CA ARG A 49 -4.47 -10.84 -10.76
C ARG A 49 -4.01 -9.70 -11.66
N VAL A 50 -3.31 -10.01 -12.75
CA VAL A 50 -2.96 -8.99 -13.77
C VAL A 50 -4.23 -8.33 -14.29
N GLY A 51 -4.25 -7.00 -14.30
CA GLY A 51 -5.42 -6.15 -14.60
C GLY A 51 -6.38 -5.94 -13.42
N GLY A 52 -6.16 -6.61 -12.29
CA GLY A 52 -6.95 -6.44 -11.07
C GLY A 52 -6.63 -5.15 -10.31
N LYS A 53 -7.57 -4.71 -9.48
CA LYS A 53 -7.48 -3.44 -8.75
C LYS A 53 -7.00 -3.62 -7.31
N LEU A 54 -6.31 -2.59 -6.83
CA LEU A 54 -6.06 -2.34 -5.41
C LEU A 54 -6.63 -0.97 -5.06
N ARG A 55 -7.45 -0.89 -4.02
CA ARG A 55 -7.91 0.38 -3.43
C ARG A 55 -7.75 0.29 -1.93
N MET A 56 -7.09 1.29 -1.35
CA MET A 56 -6.84 1.37 0.08
C MET A 56 -7.12 2.78 0.59
N SER A 57 -7.75 2.86 1.75
CA SER A 57 -8.02 4.07 2.49
C SER A 57 -7.19 4.10 3.78
N LEU A 58 -6.55 5.22 4.05
CA LEU A 58 -5.75 5.49 5.26
C LEU A 58 -6.43 6.59 6.07
N THR A 59 -6.89 6.25 7.27
CA THR A 59 -7.59 7.18 8.18
C THR A 59 -6.64 7.68 9.26
N TYR A 60 -6.54 8.99 9.46
CA TYR A 60 -5.76 9.58 10.55
C TYR A 60 -6.45 9.32 11.90
N LEU A 61 -5.69 8.89 12.91
CA LEU A 61 -6.24 8.56 14.24
C LEU A 61 -6.33 9.77 15.18
N ASP A 62 -5.43 10.76 15.06
CA ASP A 62 -5.43 11.99 15.87
C ASP A 62 -5.70 13.24 15.01
N HIS A 63 -6.24 14.28 15.63
CA HIS A 63 -6.36 15.64 15.10
C HIS A 63 -5.03 16.34 14.87
N LYS A 64 -3.99 15.99 15.65
CA LYS A 64 -2.65 16.62 15.54
C LYS A 64 -1.82 16.12 14.36
N ASP A 65 -2.01 14.88 13.95
CA ASP A 65 -1.29 14.26 12.83
C ASP A 65 -1.86 14.68 11.46
N ARG A 66 -2.85 15.57 11.47
CA ARG A 66 -3.49 16.10 10.26
C ARG A 66 -2.62 17.19 9.62
N PRO A 67 -2.49 17.20 8.29
CA PRO A 67 -1.96 18.35 7.59
C PRO A 67 -2.82 19.59 7.88
N ARG A 68 -2.25 20.61 8.55
CA ARG A 68 -2.92 21.89 8.82
C ARG A 68 -3.40 22.52 7.50
N GLY A 69 -4.71 22.75 7.37
CA GLY A 69 -5.30 23.48 6.23
C GLY A 69 -6.06 22.63 5.20
N LYS A 70 -6.16 21.30 5.35
CA LYS A 70 -7.09 20.49 4.54
C LYS A 70 -8.51 20.55 5.13
N THR A 71 -9.50 20.92 4.33
CA THR A 71 -10.92 21.03 4.71
C THR A 71 -11.76 19.80 4.32
N SER A 72 -11.17 18.65 3.99
CA SER A 72 -11.94 17.51 3.47
C SER A 72 -11.34 16.17 3.88
N SER A 73 -12.15 15.39 4.61
CA SER A 73 -11.99 13.99 5.08
C SER A 73 -10.69 13.63 5.79
N ASP A 74 -10.81 13.01 6.96
CA ASP A 74 -9.71 12.42 7.73
C ASP A 74 -9.14 11.15 7.06
N VAL A 75 -9.28 11.01 5.74
CA VAL A 75 -8.99 9.82 4.95
C VAL A 75 -8.25 10.20 3.67
N ASP A 76 -7.11 9.56 3.43
CA ASP A 76 -6.42 9.57 2.15
C ASP A 76 -6.67 8.21 1.45
N THR A 77 -7.14 8.23 0.20
CA THR A 77 -7.38 7.00 -0.59
C THR A 77 -6.38 6.88 -1.73
N SER A 78 -5.80 5.68 -1.88
CA SER A 78 -4.90 5.32 -2.97
C SER A 78 -5.49 4.18 -3.80
N GLU A 79 -5.27 4.25 -5.12
CA GLU A 79 -5.74 3.26 -6.08
C GLU A 79 -4.61 2.82 -7.00
N GLY A 80 -4.61 1.54 -7.37
CA GLY A 80 -3.61 0.91 -8.23
C GLY A 80 -4.19 -0.20 -9.07
N THR A 81 -3.43 -0.63 -10.08
CA THR A 81 -3.76 -1.78 -10.93
C THR A 81 -2.53 -2.66 -11.03
N PHE A 82 -2.67 -3.96 -10.78
CA PHE A 82 -1.59 -4.91 -10.96
C PHE A 82 -1.31 -5.07 -12.45
N VAL A 83 -0.10 -4.73 -12.88
CA VAL A 83 0.36 -4.89 -14.27
C VAL A 83 1.21 -6.14 -14.43
N GLU A 84 1.86 -6.62 -13.35
CA GLU A 84 2.67 -7.83 -13.40
C GLU A 84 2.68 -8.56 -12.04
N LEU A 85 2.51 -9.88 -12.09
CA LEU A 85 2.57 -10.75 -10.91
C LEU A 85 3.37 -12.02 -11.26
N ILE A 86 4.62 -12.08 -10.79
CA ILE A 86 5.44 -13.29 -10.85
C ILE A 86 5.45 -13.91 -9.45
N PRO A 87 4.84 -15.10 -9.27
CA PRO A 87 4.71 -15.73 -7.96
C PRO A 87 6.04 -15.79 -7.20
N ASN A 88 6.04 -15.23 -5.99
CA ASN A 88 7.17 -15.24 -5.07
C ASN A 88 8.43 -14.49 -5.54
N GLU A 89 8.30 -13.63 -6.56
CA GLU A 89 9.43 -12.91 -7.18
C GLU A 89 9.14 -11.43 -7.40
N LYS A 90 7.99 -11.08 -7.99
CA LYS A 90 7.74 -9.71 -8.47
C LYS A 90 6.26 -9.32 -8.46
N ILE A 91 6.01 -8.09 -8.04
CA ILE A 91 4.69 -7.44 -8.06
C ILE A 91 4.90 -6.04 -8.65
N VAL A 92 4.08 -5.68 -9.64
CA VAL A 92 4.01 -4.34 -10.23
C VAL A 92 2.55 -3.95 -10.40
#